data_AF-E6WZD5-F1
#
_entry.id   AF-E6WZD5-F1
#
_cell.length_a   1.000
_cell.length_b   1.000
_cell.length_c   1.000
_cell.angle_alpha   90.00
_cell.angle_beta   90.00
_cell.angle_gamma   90.00
#
_symmetry.space_group_name_H-M   'P 1'
#
loop_
_entity.id
_entity.type
_entity.pdbx_description
1 polymer ?
#
loop_
_entity_poly.entity_id
_entity_poly.type
_entity_poly.pdbx_seq_one_letter_code
_entity_poly.pdbx_strand_id
1 'polypeptide(L)'
;MKREKTLKYEKFTIKESDYNFLSELESKSELLLKKKHRIIILVTGKPGCGKSTFGKFVRKKGFGNFSPSEISVIDDDVMSREHLFGLIRTKMKSPSSTPDNLAPFLKLLPKRKKIIFYINSFPGKRIDKADIVLVLHTDEEAREKRLLKRVGESQNFDNLLTSDYDISTIKYTYKVFGCTR
;
A
#
# COMPACT_ATOMS: atom_id res chain seq x y z
N MET A 1 23.24 29.61 27.58
CA MET A 1 22.21 28.56 27.50
C MET A 1 21.48 28.69 26.16
N LYS A 2 21.94 27.98 25.11
CA LYS A 2 21.36 28.07 23.76
C LYS A 2 20.07 27.26 23.72
N ARG A 3 18.93 27.91 23.47
CA ARG A 3 17.64 27.25 23.21
C ARG A 3 17.75 26.48 21.89
N GLU A 4 17.59 25.17 21.96
CA GLU A 4 17.47 24.29 20.78
C GLU A 4 16.30 24.76 19.92
N LYS A 5 16.59 25.04 18.65
CA LYS A 5 15.56 25.32 17.64
C LYS A 5 14.80 24.02 17.38
N THR A 6 13.57 23.94 17.86
CA THR A 6 12.61 22.92 17.43
C THR A 6 12.36 23.09 15.94
N LEU A 7 12.94 22.20 15.13
CA LEU A 7 12.67 22.11 13.69
C LEU A 7 11.20 21.73 13.49
N LYS A 8 10.37 22.72 13.20
CA LYS A 8 9.01 22.52 12.70
C LYS A 8 9.12 21.90 11.30
N TYR A 9 8.93 20.59 11.23
CA TYR A 9 8.89 19.87 9.95
C TYR A 9 7.71 20.33 9.11
N GLU A 10 7.97 20.78 7.89
CA GLU A 10 6.94 21.00 6.88
C GLU A 10 6.21 19.68 6.60
N LYS A 11 4.87 19.69 6.69
CA LYS A 11 4.04 18.57 6.24
C LYS A 11 4.18 18.46 4.73
N PHE A 12 5.08 17.60 4.25
CA PHE A 12 5.16 17.26 2.84
C PHE A 12 3.77 16.77 2.36
N THR A 13 3.14 17.52 1.47
CA THR A 13 1.82 17.21 0.94
C THR A 13 2.00 16.43 -0.36
N ILE A 14 1.76 15.12 -0.28
CA ILE A 14 1.80 14.21 -1.44
C ILE A 14 0.67 14.59 -2.40
N LYS A 15 1.02 14.80 -3.67
CA LYS A 15 0.10 15.11 -4.76
C LYS A 15 -0.05 13.91 -5.70
N GLU A 16 -1.12 13.92 -6.49
CA GLU A 16 -1.36 12.89 -7.49
C GLU A 16 -0.25 12.85 -8.56
N SER A 17 0.28 14.03 -8.92
CA SER A 17 1.42 14.21 -9.84
C SER A 17 2.71 13.50 -9.40
N ASP A 18 2.80 13.08 -8.13
CA ASP A 18 3.95 12.36 -7.61
C ASP A 18 3.97 10.88 -8.03
N TYR A 19 2.88 10.40 -8.64
CA TYR A 19 2.70 9.00 -9.03
C TYR A 19 2.42 8.88 -10.54
N ASN A 20 3.47 8.60 -11.30
CA ASN A 20 3.42 8.49 -12.76
C ASN A 20 2.60 7.30 -13.31
N PHE A 21 2.18 6.38 -12.44
CA PHE A 21 1.53 5.12 -12.80
C PHE A 21 0.01 5.13 -12.58
N LEU A 22 -0.56 6.22 -12.06
CA LEU A 22 -1.96 6.25 -11.65
C LEU A 22 -2.95 6.07 -12.81
N SER A 23 -2.69 6.69 -13.96
CA SER A 23 -3.55 6.56 -15.13
C SER A 23 -3.60 5.11 -15.66
N GLU A 24 -2.44 4.44 -15.69
CA GLU A 24 -2.38 3.02 -16.08
C GLU A 24 -3.12 2.13 -15.06
N LEU A 25 -2.91 2.39 -13.76
CA LEU A 25 -3.56 1.67 -12.67
C LEU A 25 -5.09 1.84 -12.71
N GLU A 26 -5.57 3.05 -12.99
CA GLU A 26 -6.98 3.38 -13.16
C GLU A 26 -7.59 2.61 -14.33
N SER A 27 -7.00 2.72 -15.53
CA SER A 27 -7.50 2.05 -16.73
C SER A 27 -7.62 0.53 -16.53
N LYS A 28 -6.60 -0.10 -15.95
CA LYS A 28 -6.62 -1.54 -15.62
C LYS A 28 -7.67 -1.88 -14.58
N SER A 29 -7.88 -1.03 -13.58
CA SER A 29 -8.90 -1.22 -12.54
C SER A 29 -10.31 -1.16 -13.13
N GLU A 30 -10.59 -0.18 -14.01
CA GLU A 30 -11.88 -0.05 -14.68
C GLU A 30 -12.20 -1.26 -15.57
N LEU A 31 -11.23 -1.72 -16.37
CA LEU A 31 -11.40 -2.90 -17.23
C LEU A 31 -11.76 -4.15 -16.43
N LEU A 32 -11.14 -4.34 -15.27
CA LEU A 32 -11.44 -5.47 -14.40
C LEU A 32 -12.80 -5.30 -13.70
N LEU A 33 -13.13 -4.11 -13.23
CA LEU A 33 -14.39 -3.83 -12.54
C LEU A 33 -15.64 -3.96 -13.44
N LYS A 34 -15.47 -3.90 -14.77
CA LYS A 34 -16.53 -4.28 -15.72
C LYS A 34 -16.91 -5.77 -15.65
N LYS A 35 -15.99 -6.63 -15.19
CA LYS A 35 -16.15 -8.10 -15.17
C LYS A 35 -16.39 -8.66 -13.76
N LYS A 36 -16.00 -7.93 -12.71
CA LYS A 36 -16.15 -8.36 -11.33
C LYS A 36 -16.46 -7.19 -10.42
N HIS A 37 -17.20 -7.47 -9.36
CA HIS A 37 -17.64 -6.45 -8.41
C HIS A 37 -16.51 -5.84 -7.57
N ARG A 38 -15.44 -6.60 -7.31
CA ARG A 38 -14.33 -6.18 -6.45
C ARG A 38 -13.01 -6.71 -6.98
N ILE A 39 -11.95 -5.90 -6.87
CA ILE A 39 -10.60 -6.26 -7.29
C ILE A 39 -9.58 -6.14 -6.14
N ILE A 40 -8.52 -6.94 -6.20
CA ILE A 40 -7.37 -6.88 -5.31
C ILE A 40 -6.16 -6.34 -6.08
N ILE A 41 -5.62 -5.24 -5.60
CA ILE A 41 -4.37 -4.64 -6.07
C ILE A 41 -3.31 -4.93 -5.01
N LEU A 42 -2.37 -5.82 -5.34
CA LEU A 42 -1.18 -6.06 -4.52
C LEU A 42 -0.19 -4.91 -4.76
N VAL A 43 0.20 -4.21 -3.70
CA VAL A 43 1.27 -3.20 -3.72
C VAL A 43 2.51 -3.78 -3.07
N THR A 44 3.56 -3.95 -3.86
CA THR A 44 4.81 -4.59 -3.44
C THR A 44 6.02 -3.74 -3.83
N GLY A 45 7.22 -4.21 -3.49
CA GLY A 45 8.49 -3.50 -3.67
C GLY A 45 9.37 -3.60 -2.41
N LYS A 46 10.64 -3.21 -2.53
CA LYS A 46 11.60 -3.26 -1.41
C LYS A 46 11.15 -2.45 -0.19
N PRO A 47 11.58 -2.79 1.03
CA PRO A 47 11.40 -1.92 2.19
C PRO A 47 11.93 -0.51 1.90
N GLY A 48 11.18 0.52 2.32
CA GLY A 48 11.55 1.93 2.09
C GLY A 48 11.03 2.55 0.79
N CYS A 49 10.49 1.77 -0.17
CA CYS A 49 9.98 2.30 -1.44
C CYS A 49 8.61 3.04 -1.37
N GLY A 50 8.12 3.38 -0.18
CA GLY A 50 6.92 4.20 -0.05
C GLY A 50 5.57 3.48 -0.17
N LYS A 51 5.50 2.13 -0.15
CA LYS A 51 4.23 1.37 -0.23
C LYS A 51 3.15 1.83 0.76
N SER A 52 3.46 1.87 2.06
CA SER A 52 2.52 2.32 3.09
C SER A 52 2.18 3.81 2.94
N THR A 53 3.08 4.60 2.33
CA THR A 53 2.83 6.02 2.01
C THR A 53 1.81 6.14 0.87
N PHE A 54 1.98 5.38 -0.20
CA PHE A 54 1.00 5.27 -1.29
C PHE A 54 -0.35 4.75 -0.77
N GLY A 55 -0.35 3.72 0.07
CA GLY A 55 -1.54 3.23 0.76
C GLY A 55 -2.29 4.31 1.56
N LYS A 56 -1.54 5.18 2.27
CA LYS A 56 -2.13 6.33 2.98
C LYS A 56 -2.69 7.36 2.00
N PHE A 57 -2.05 7.58 0.85
CA PHE A 57 -2.53 8.48 -0.19
C PHE A 57 -3.88 8.00 -0.75
N VAL A 58 -3.94 6.79 -1.31
CA VAL A 58 -5.18 6.26 -1.93
C VAL A 58 -6.32 6.11 -0.92
N ARG A 59 -6.01 5.77 0.34
CA ARG A 59 -7.03 5.72 1.40
C ARG A 59 -7.63 7.09 1.71
N LYS A 60 -6.84 8.17 1.62
CA LYS A 60 -7.30 9.51 1.98
C LYS A 60 -7.89 10.28 0.81
N LYS A 61 -7.36 10.06 -0.40
CA LYS A 61 -7.64 10.87 -1.59
C LYS A 61 -8.36 10.11 -2.69
N GLY A 62 -8.33 8.77 -2.66
CA GLY A 62 -8.71 7.98 -3.81
C GLY A 62 -7.59 7.97 -4.84
N PHE A 63 -7.91 7.55 -6.06
CA PHE A 63 -7.06 7.73 -7.24
C PHE A 63 -7.94 7.64 -8.49
N GLY A 64 -7.64 8.46 -9.51
CA GLY A 64 -8.48 8.56 -10.71
C GLY A 64 -9.95 8.77 -10.35
N ASN A 65 -10.84 8.00 -10.98
CA ASN A 65 -12.29 8.02 -10.77
C ASN A 65 -12.75 7.30 -9.48
N PHE A 66 -11.84 6.68 -8.71
CA PHE A 66 -12.20 5.90 -7.52
C PHE A 66 -12.08 6.72 -6.25
N SER A 67 -13.23 6.94 -5.59
CA SER A 67 -13.29 7.68 -4.35
C SER A 67 -12.69 6.89 -3.16
N PRO A 68 -12.22 7.57 -2.09
CA PRO A 68 -11.82 6.89 -0.84
C PRO A 68 -12.88 5.92 -0.30
N SER A 69 -14.16 6.24 -0.54
CA SER A 69 -15.29 5.44 -0.09
C SER A 69 -15.33 4.05 -0.76
N GLU A 70 -14.75 3.90 -1.94
CA GLU A 70 -14.70 2.67 -2.72
C GLU A 70 -13.43 1.84 -2.45
N ILE A 71 -12.46 2.41 -1.74
CA ILE A 71 -11.14 1.82 -1.52
C ILE A 71 -10.99 1.28 -0.10
N SER A 72 -10.48 0.07 0.04
CA SER A 72 -9.94 -0.45 1.31
C SER A 72 -8.44 -0.65 1.19
N VAL A 73 -7.72 -0.43 2.29
CA VAL A 73 -6.27 -0.65 2.36
C VAL A 73 -5.96 -1.59 3.52
N ILE A 74 -5.29 -2.68 3.20
CA ILE A 74 -4.74 -3.67 4.12
C ILE A 74 -3.22 -3.51 4.04
N ASP A 75 -2.59 -3.07 5.12
CA ASP A 75 -1.15 -2.87 5.25
C ASP A 75 -0.61 -3.98 6.15
N ASP A 76 0.07 -4.95 5.53
CA ASP A 76 0.40 -6.25 6.11
C ASP A 76 -0.85 -6.95 6.69
N ASP A 77 -0.93 -7.11 8.01
CA ASP A 77 -2.05 -7.78 8.67
C ASP A 77 -3.07 -6.80 9.25
N VAL A 78 -3.03 -5.53 8.82
CA VAL A 78 -3.82 -4.45 9.41
C VAL A 78 -4.68 -3.75 8.37
N MET A 79 -6.00 -3.79 8.58
CA MET A 79 -6.95 -3.00 7.81
C MET A 79 -7.46 -1.82 8.64
N SER A 80 -7.45 -0.62 8.06
CA SER A 80 -8.14 0.52 8.65
C SER A 80 -9.62 0.49 8.26
N ARG A 81 -10.53 0.51 9.23
CA ARG A 81 -11.98 0.55 9.01
C ARG A 81 -12.51 1.93 9.35
N GLU A 82 -13.34 2.46 8.45
CA GLU A 82 -14.06 3.70 8.66
C GLU A 82 -15.46 3.40 9.18
N HIS A 83 -15.80 4.02 10.31
CA HIS A 83 -17.11 3.98 10.95
C HIS A 83 -17.70 5.41 10.97
N LEU A 84 -19.03 5.50 11.14
CA LEU A 84 -19.78 6.77 11.21
C LEU A 84 -19.33 7.80 10.16
N PHE A 85 -19.58 7.51 8.88
CA PHE A 85 -19.28 8.43 7.78
C PHE A 85 -17.82 8.94 7.71
N GLY A 86 -16.86 8.20 8.29
CA GLY A 86 -15.44 8.54 8.27
C GLY A 86 -14.93 9.29 9.51
N LEU A 87 -15.79 9.52 10.51
CA LEU A 87 -15.42 10.20 11.76
C LEU A 87 -14.58 9.31 12.69
N ILE A 88 -14.85 8.00 12.70
CA ILE A 88 -14.17 7.06 13.58
C ILE A 88 -13.37 6.06 12.75
N ARG A 89 -12.08 5.91 13.06
CA ARG A 89 -11.19 4.96 12.41
C ARG A 89 -10.71 3.93 13.40
N THR A 90 -11.14 2.69 13.22
CA THR A 90 -10.63 1.55 13.98
C THR A 90 -9.60 0.79 13.14
N LYS A 91 -8.68 0.11 13.82
CA LYS A 91 -7.75 -0.82 13.16
C LYS A 91 -8.21 -2.23 13.47
N MET A 92 -8.33 -3.04 12.43
CA MET A 92 -8.55 -4.46 12.56
C MET A 92 -7.25 -5.17 12.21
N LYS A 93 -6.74 -5.95 13.16
CA LYS A 93 -5.60 -6.84 12.95
C LYS A 93 -6.13 -8.25 12.73
N SER A 94 -5.64 -8.91 11.71
CA SER A 94 -5.91 -10.33 11.47
C SER A 94 -4.62 -10.95 10.93
N PRO A 95 -3.65 -11.24 11.80
CA PRO A 95 -2.47 -11.97 11.40
C PRO A 95 -2.88 -13.37 10.96
N SER A 96 -2.26 -13.87 9.90
CA SER A 96 -2.45 -15.24 9.43
C SER A 96 -1.10 -15.86 9.13
N SER A 97 -0.86 -17.06 9.66
CA SER A 97 0.27 -17.90 9.29
C SER A 97 -0.03 -18.82 8.11
N THR A 98 -1.29 -18.87 7.68
CA THR A 98 -1.76 -19.73 6.57
C THR A 98 -2.35 -18.88 5.44
N PRO A 99 -2.26 -19.34 4.18
CA PRO A 99 -2.94 -18.69 3.06
C PRO A 99 -4.45 -18.62 3.31
N ASP A 100 -4.98 -17.40 3.43
CA ASP A 100 -6.41 -17.14 3.64
C ASP A 100 -7.00 -16.29 2.52
N ASN A 101 -6.18 -15.86 1.55
CA ASN A 101 -6.56 -14.98 0.46
C ASN A 101 -7.32 -13.72 0.96
N LEU A 102 -6.92 -13.19 2.12
CA LEU A 102 -7.50 -12.03 2.80
C LEU A 102 -8.96 -12.23 3.26
N ALA A 103 -9.47 -13.47 3.32
CA ALA A 103 -10.86 -13.76 3.64
C ALA A 103 -11.39 -13.07 4.91
N PRO A 104 -10.65 -13.00 6.05
CA PRO A 104 -11.11 -12.30 7.25
C PRO A 104 -11.42 -10.81 7.01
N PHE A 105 -10.64 -10.15 6.15
CA PHE A 105 -10.89 -8.77 5.76
C PHE A 105 -12.09 -8.65 4.83
N LEU A 106 -12.11 -9.46 3.77
CA LEU A 106 -13.09 -9.34 2.69
C LEU A 106 -14.53 -9.59 3.16
N LYS A 107 -14.72 -10.50 4.13
CA LYS A 107 -16.03 -10.81 4.74
C LYS A 107 -16.66 -9.61 5.44
N LEU A 108 -15.85 -8.68 5.95
CA LEU A 108 -16.30 -7.53 6.73
C LEU A 108 -16.45 -6.24 5.90
N LEU A 109 -16.09 -6.29 4.62
CA LEU A 109 -16.11 -5.13 3.76
C LEU A 109 -17.46 -4.93 3.07
N PRO A 110 -18.07 -3.72 3.20
CA PRO A 110 -19.34 -3.44 2.56
C PRO A 110 -19.22 -3.50 1.03
N LYS A 111 -20.34 -3.77 0.34
CA LYS A 111 -20.37 -3.91 -1.13
C LYS A 111 -19.78 -2.69 -1.86
N ARG A 112 -19.98 -1.47 -1.35
CA ARG A 112 -19.39 -0.24 -1.92
C ARG A 112 -17.87 -0.27 -2.06
N LYS A 113 -17.14 -1.10 -1.29
CA LYS A 113 -15.68 -1.22 -1.41
C LYS A 113 -15.36 -2.10 -2.62
N LYS A 114 -14.96 -1.46 -3.72
CA LYS A 114 -14.66 -2.06 -5.02
C LYS A 114 -13.18 -2.41 -5.19
N ILE A 115 -12.27 -1.65 -4.57
CA ILE A 115 -10.83 -1.84 -4.73
C ILE A 115 -10.17 -2.10 -3.40
N ILE A 116 -9.43 -3.21 -3.31
CA ILE A 116 -8.68 -3.61 -2.12
C ILE A 116 -7.21 -3.48 -2.43
N PHE A 117 -6.54 -2.48 -1.85
CA PHE A 117 -5.09 -2.44 -1.86
C PHE A 117 -4.57 -3.33 -0.74
N TYR A 118 -3.77 -4.33 -1.10
CA TYR A 118 -3.03 -5.15 -0.15
C TYR A 118 -1.55 -4.81 -0.26
N ILE A 119 -0.98 -4.24 0.79
CA ILE A 119 0.41 -3.79 0.82
C ILE A 119 1.23 -4.84 1.56
N ASN A 120 2.17 -5.47 0.85
CA ASN A 120 3.06 -6.45 1.44
C ASN A 120 4.30 -6.70 0.56
N SER A 121 5.48 -6.86 1.17
CA SER A 121 6.71 -7.20 0.43
C SER A 121 6.81 -8.70 0.09
N PHE A 122 6.19 -9.57 0.89
CA PHE A 122 6.24 -11.03 0.76
C PHE A 122 4.83 -11.65 0.77
N PRO A 123 3.96 -11.28 -0.18
CA PRO A 123 2.54 -11.64 -0.21
C PRO A 123 2.27 -13.15 -0.29
N GLY A 124 3.23 -13.96 -0.77
CA GLY A 124 3.07 -15.39 -1.01
C GLY A 124 2.73 -16.21 0.24
N LYS A 125 2.96 -15.68 1.45
CA LYS A 125 2.53 -16.31 2.70
C LYS A 125 1.01 -16.28 2.92
N ARG A 126 0.31 -15.37 2.25
CA ARG A 126 -1.09 -15.05 2.57
C ARG A 126 -2.03 -15.12 1.37
N ILE A 127 -1.57 -14.65 0.21
CA ILE A 127 -2.35 -14.67 -1.03
C ILE A 127 -1.64 -15.50 -2.09
N ASP A 128 -2.41 -16.18 -2.93
CA ASP A 128 -1.90 -16.91 -4.11
C ASP A 128 -2.13 -16.13 -5.41
N LYS A 129 -2.99 -15.12 -5.36
CA LYS A 129 -3.40 -14.33 -6.53
C LYS A 129 -3.74 -12.89 -6.16
N ALA A 130 -3.52 -12.00 -7.12
CA ALA A 130 -4.02 -10.64 -7.14
C ALA A 130 -4.57 -10.33 -8.53
N ASP A 131 -5.39 -9.30 -8.67
CA ASP A 131 -5.87 -8.90 -9.99
C ASP A 131 -4.85 -8.01 -10.70
N ILE A 132 -4.27 -7.09 -9.92
CA ILE A 132 -3.17 -6.22 -10.36
C ILE A 132 -2.04 -6.34 -9.35
N VAL A 133 -0.80 -6.46 -9.84
CA VAL A 133 0.41 -6.28 -9.04
C VAL A 133 1.03 -4.93 -9.39
N LEU A 134 1.04 -4.01 -8.43
CA LEU A 134 1.73 -2.74 -8.48
C LEU A 134 3.08 -2.87 -7.77
N VAL A 135 4.17 -2.84 -8.55
CA VAL A 135 5.53 -2.86 -8.01
C VAL A 135 6.04 -1.43 -7.89
N LEU A 136 6.30 -0.99 -6.65
CA LEU A 136 6.83 0.32 -6.37
C LEU A 136 8.34 0.30 -6.24
N HIS A 137 8.97 1.21 -6.97
CA HIS A 137 10.40 1.47 -6.95
C HIS A 137 10.65 2.90 -6.48
N THR A 138 11.85 3.13 -5.96
CA THR A 138 12.37 4.45 -5.63
C THR A 138 13.88 4.38 -5.82
N ASP A 139 14.52 5.53 -5.97
CA ASP A 139 15.97 5.62 -6.03
C ASP A 139 16.61 5.01 -4.76
N GLU A 140 17.73 4.32 -4.92
CA GLU A 140 18.34 3.55 -3.82
C GLU A 140 18.88 4.45 -2.72
N GLU A 141 19.50 5.57 -3.08
CA GLU A 141 19.98 6.57 -2.11
C GLU A 141 18.80 7.19 -1.34
N ALA A 142 17.71 7.49 -2.05
CA ALA A 142 16.47 7.95 -1.41
C ALA A 142 15.85 6.87 -0.50
N ARG A 143 15.88 5.60 -0.91
CA ARG A 143 15.38 4.45 -0.14
C ARG A 143 16.15 4.27 1.16
N GLU A 144 17.47 4.30 1.08
CA GLU A 144 18.38 4.17 2.22
C GLU A 144 18.14 5.29 3.24
N LYS A 145 18.13 6.55 2.79
CA LYS A 145 17.82 7.71 3.65
C LYS A 145 16.47 7.56 4.35
N ARG A 146 15.45 7.03 3.67
CA ARG A 146 14.12 6.77 4.26
C ARG A 146 14.16 5.67 5.31
N LEU A 147 14.91 4.60 5.06
CA LEU A 147 15.08 3.50 6.01
C LEU A 147 15.83 3.98 7.24
N LEU A 148 16.95 4.67 7.05
CA LEU A 148 17.76 5.22 8.13
C LEU A 148 16.94 6.15 9.02
N LYS A 149 16.14 7.03 8.41
CA LYS A 149 15.22 7.91 9.15
C LYS A 149 14.12 7.14 9.90
N ARG A 150 13.69 5.98 9.41
CA ARG A 150 12.60 5.19 9.98
C ARG A 150 13.04 4.34 11.17
N VAL A 151 14.20 3.70 11.08
CA VAL A 151 14.65 2.69 12.06
C VAL A 151 15.98 3.03 12.75
N GLY A 152 16.69 4.08 12.31
CA GLY A 152 18.05 4.40 12.78
C GLY A 152 19.09 3.37 12.31
N GLU A 153 20.35 3.59 12.68
CA GLU A 153 21.43 2.61 12.46
C GLU A 153 21.24 1.45 13.45
N SER A 154 20.80 0.30 12.95
CA SER A 154 20.53 -0.89 13.76
C SER A 154 20.61 -2.15 12.90
N GLN A 155 20.70 -3.33 13.52
CA GLN A 155 20.62 -4.60 12.77
C GLN A 155 19.34 -4.71 11.93
N ASN A 156 18.25 -4.04 12.33
CA ASN A 156 17.03 -3.96 11.54
C ASN A 156 17.18 -3.14 10.27
N PHE A 157 18.04 -2.12 10.26
CA PHE A 157 18.35 -1.35 9.07
C PHE A 157 19.03 -2.22 8.01
N ASP A 158 20.09 -2.94 8.38
CA ASP A 158 20.82 -3.83 7.46
C ASP A 158 19.92 -4.92 6.87
N ASN A 159 19.07 -5.52 7.73
CA ASN A 159 18.08 -6.49 7.28
C ASN A 159 17.08 -5.89 6.28
N LEU A 160 16.57 -4.68 6.52
CA LEU A 160 15.63 -4.02 5.61
C LEU A 160 16.29 -3.50 4.33
N LEU A 161 17.58 -3.15 4.41
CA LEU A 161 18.37 -2.68 3.28
C LEU A 161 18.63 -3.82 2.30
N THR A 162 18.99 -5.00 2.82
CA THR A 162 19.27 -6.20 2.01
C THR A 162 18.02 -6.98 1.60
N SER A 163 16.91 -6.83 2.34
CA SER A 163 15.62 -7.46 2.01
C SER A 163 15.08 -7.01 0.65
N ASP A 164 14.65 -8.00 -0.15
CA ASP A 164 13.89 -7.75 -1.37
C ASP A 164 12.37 -7.89 -1.17
N TYR A 165 11.61 -7.93 -2.25
CA TYR A 165 10.22 -8.37 -2.29
C TYR A 165 10.11 -9.61 -3.18
N ASP A 166 9.10 -10.44 -2.94
CA ASP A 166 8.87 -11.66 -3.71
C ASP A 166 7.41 -11.80 -4.14
N ILE A 167 7.21 -11.91 -5.45
CA ILE A 167 5.91 -12.16 -6.08
C ILE A 167 5.92 -13.38 -7.00
N SER A 168 6.98 -14.20 -6.95
CA SER A 168 7.18 -15.36 -7.85
C SER A 168 6.01 -16.35 -7.79
N THR A 169 5.37 -16.47 -6.63
CA THR A 169 4.24 -17.38 -6.40
C THR A 169 2.87 -16.76 -6.68
N ILE A 170 2.80 -15.47 -7.01
CA ILE A 170 1.54 -14.73 -7.13
C ILE A 170 1.04 -14.75 -8.57
N LYS A 171 -0.16 -15.31 -8.78
CA LYS A 171 -0.88 -15.20 -10.06
C LYS A 171 -1.50 -13.82 -10.22
N TYR A 172 -1.39 -13.22 -11.40
CA TYR A 172 -2.01 -11.92 -11.66
C TYR A 172 -2.47 -11.73 -13.10
N THR A 173 -3.44 -10.83 -13.29
CA THR A 173 -3.90 -10.43 -14.63
C THR A 173 -3.05 -9.32 -15.21
N TYR A 174 -2.75 -8.30 -14.41
CA TYR A 174 -1.91 -7.19 -14.84
C TYR A 174 -0.78 -6.92 -13.86
N LYS A 175 0.35 -6.46 -14.39
CA LYS A 175 1.46 -5.88 -13.64
C LYS A 175 1.60 -4.40 -14.02
N VAL A 176 1.89 -3.55 -13.05
CA VAL A 176 2.12 -2.11 -13.19
C VAL A 176 3.39 -1.77 -12.41
N PHE A 177 4.24 -0.92 -12.98
CA PHE A 177 5.43 -0.42 -12.30
C PHE A 177 5.24 1.05 -11.95
N GLY A 178 5.56 1.40 -10.71
CA GLY A 178 5.44 2.76 -10.22
C GLY A 178 6.72 3.27 -9.61
N CYS A 179 7.09 4.51 -9.90
CA CYS A 179 8.16 5.19 -9.19
C CYS A 179 7.55 6.10 -8.11
N THR A 180 8.08 6.03 -6.90
CA THR A 180 7.75 6.99 -5.83
C THR A 180 8.89 8.01 -5.72
N ARG A 181 8.53 9.29 -5.79
CA ARG A 181 9.41 10.41 -5.46
C ARG A 181 9.66 10.50 -3.97
#